data_AF-A0A3A5UR30-F1
#
_entry.id   AF-A0A3A5UR30-F1
#
_cell.length_a   1.000
_cell.length_b   1.000
_cell.length_c   1.000
_cell.angle_alpha   90.00
_cell.angle_beta   90.00
_cell.angle_gamma   90.00
#
_symmetry.space_group_name_H-M   'P 1'
#
loop_
_entity.id
_entity.type
_entity.pdbx_description
1 polymer ?
#
loop_
_entity_poly.entity_id
_entity_poly.type
_entity_poly.pdbx_seq_one_letter_code
_entity_poly.pdbx_strand_id
1 'polypeptide(L)'
;MLVQCPNCDEQLDMDTAQGLSFECPSCGSDFEVGPPHSGDVEYSEHHWSLVLKSEGCYEEKLAYIQSNDGEIPDDRLITFSIYEGELNWGLVAGSIFFAGIPLVLFATIHIVSNFIRSHKLFFWRDGGIRKYYDPVEEVFITMQEFRSGWHPTNLQFIRKKNLPITEEFQYYDERQSHYKYNIPVNDEQTISFSDKNKANRFVSMVYEHR
;
A
#
# COMPACT_ATOMS: atom_id res chain seq x y z
N MET A 1 -21.52 -13.22 -16.46
CA MET A 1 -21.54 -11.74 -16.32
C MET A 1 -22.47 -11.23 -17.40
N LEU A 2 -23.44 -10.39 -17.05
CA LEU A 2 -24.35 -9.80 -18.04
C LEU A 2 -23.63 -8.67 -18.77
N VAL A 3 -23.44 -8.82 -20.08
CA VAL A 3 -22.80 -7.83 -20.95
C VAL A 3 -23.81 -7.39 -22.01
N GLN A 4 -23.93 -6.08 -22.22
CA GLN A 4 -24.80 -5.53 -23.24
C GLN A 4 -24.06 -5.43 -24.58
N CYS A 5 -24.64 -6.00 -25.64
CA CYS A 5 -24.06 -5.91 -26.98
C CYS A 5 -24.11 -4.46 -27.47
N PRO A 6 -22.98 -3.85 -27.88
CA PRO A 6 -22.93 -2.44 -28.31
C PRO A 6 -23.68 -2.16 -29.62
N ASN A 7 -24.08 -3.20 -30.35
CA ASN A 7 -24.65 -3.07 -31.69
C ASN A 7 -26.16 -3.38 -31.75
N CYS A 8 -26.71 -4.06 -30.75
CA CYS A 8 -28.14 -4.43 -30.71
C CYS A 8 -28.79 -4.28 -29.33
N ASP A 9 -28.06 -3.79 -28.33
CA ASP A 9 -28.51 -3.56 -26.94
C ASP A 9 -29.03 -4.81 -26.19
N GLU A 10 -28.83 -6.00 -26.74
CA GLU A 10 -29.20 -7.26 -26.09
C GLU A 10 -28.26 -7.61 -24.94
N GLN A 11 -28.84 -8.10 -23.83
CA GLN A 11 -28.08 -8.55 -22.66
C GLN A 11 -27.72 -10.03 -22.80
N LEU A 12 -26.43 -10.33 -22.75
CA LEU A 12 -25.87 -11.67 -22.89
C LEU A 12 -25.20 -12.07 -21.59
N ASP A 13 -25.48 -13.28 -21.09
CA ASP A 13 -24.72 -13.83 -19.95
C ASP A 13 -23.47 -14.54 -20.49
N MET A 14 -22.31 -13.94 -20.21
CA MET A 14 -21.01 -14.40 -20.71
C MET A 14 -20.13 -14.93 -19.58
N ASP A 15 -19.43 -16.04 -19.85
CA ASP A 15 -18.39 -16.59 -18.99
C ASP A 15 -17.02 -16.07 -19.47
N THR A 16 -16.48 -15.08 -18.75
CA THR A 16 -15.21 -14.40 -19.08
C THR A 16 -13.96 -15.27 -18.88
N ALA A 17 -14.12 -16.51 -18.39
CA ALA A 17 -13.02 -17.48 -18.29
C ALA A 17 -12.54 -18.01 -19.65
N GLN A 18 -13.31 -17.83 -20.73
CA GLN A 18 -13.04 -18.46 -22.04
C GLN A 18 -12.42 -17.53 -23.10
N GLY A 19 -12.18 -16.25 -22.78
CA GLY A 19 -11.56 -15.28 -23.70
C GLY A 19 -12.17 -13.88 -23.62
N LEU A 20 -11.66 -12.95 -24.42
CA LEU A 20 -12.08 -11.53 -24.45
C LEU A 20 -12.88 -11.16 -25.73
N SER A 21 -12.98 -12.07 -26.69
CA SER A 21 -13.66 -11.86 -27.98
C SER A 21 -14.93 -12.70 -28.07
N PHE A 22 -16.07 -12.07 -28.31
CA PHE A 22 -17.39 -12.73 -28.34
C PHE A 22 -18.18 -12.34 -29.58
N GLU A 23 -18.93 -13.29 -30.14
CA GLU A 23 -19.88 -13.04 -31.23
C GLU A 23 -21.30 -12.92 -30.65
N CYS A 24 -22.01 -11.86 -30.99
CA CYS A 24 -23.40 -11.68 -30.55
C CYS A 24 -24.33 -12.65 -31.31
N PRO A 25 -25.09 -13.52 -30.64
CA PRO A 25 -25.98 -14.48 -31.32
C PRO A 25 -27.15 -13.83 -32.07
N SER A 26 -27.49 -12.58 -31.75
CA SER A 26 -28.66 -11.91 -32.31
C SER A 26 -28.37 -10.99 -33.49
N CYS A 27 -27.19 -10.37 -33.53
CA CYS A 27 -26.79 -9.49 -34.64
C CYS A 27 -25.55 -10.00 -35.41
N GLY A 28 -24.90 -11.08 -34.94
CA GLY A 28 -23.73 -11.68 -35.60
C GLY A 28 -22.51 -10.77 -35.64
N SER A 29 -22.46 -9.73 -34.78
CA SER A 29 -21.30 -8.86 -34.69
C SER A 29 -20.32 -9.39 -33.65
N ASP A 30 -19.06 -9.49 -34.04
CA ASP A 30 -17.96 -9.68 -33.11
C ASP A 30 -17.73 -8.41 -32.30
N PHE A 31 -17.56 -8.58 -30.99
CA PHE A 31 -17.14 -7.51 -30.11
C PHE A 31 -16.19 -8.03 -29.05
N GLU A 32 -15.23 -7.19 -28.69
CA GLU A 32 -14.31 -7.47 -27.59
C GLU A 32 -14.88 -6.89 -26.30
N VAL A 33 -15.02 -7.75 -25.30
CA VAL A 33 -15.29 -7.33 -23.93
C VAL A 33 -13.92 -7.14 -23.31
N GLY A 34 -13.48 -5.89 -23.19
CA GLY A 34 -12.29 -5.58 -22.41
C GLY A 34 -12.44 -6.15 -20.99
N PRO A 35 -11.33 -6.51 -20.31
CA PRO A 35 -11.40 -6.75 -18.87
C PRO A 35 -12.13 -5.56 -18.24
N PRO A 36 -13.02 -5.77 -17.25
CA PRO A 36 -13.93 -4.75 -16.76
C PRO A 36 -13.18 -3.43 -16.57
N HIS A 37 -13.41 -2.52 -17.51
CA HIS A 37 -12.80 -1.21 -17.54
C HIS A 37 -13.93 -0.21 -17.64
N SER A 38 -14.02 0.59 -16.59
CA SER A 38 -14.97 1.68 -16.35
C SER A 38 -16.41 1.21 -16.11
N GLY A 39 -17.17 1.79 -15.20
CA GLY A 39 -16.99 2.93 -14.30
C GLY A 39 -18.05 2.79 -13.22
N ASP A 40 -17.90 3.54 -12.13
CA ASP A 40 -18.68 3.45 -10.88
C ASP A 40 -18.15 2.47 -9.83
N VAL A 41 -16.84 2.24 -9.81
CA VAL A 41 -16.19 2.25 -8.49
C VAL A 41 -15.89 3.72 -8.20
N GLU A 42 -16.76 4.33 -7.39
CA GLU A 42 -16.40 5.55 -6.67
C GLU A 42 -15.24 5.17 -5.75
N TYR A 43 -14.02 5.10 -6.30
CA TYR A 43 -12.76 5.03 -5.56
C TYR A 43 -12.51 6.31 -4.74
N SER A 44 -13.56 7.11 -4.48
CA SER A 44 -13.54 8.23 -3.58
C SER A 44 -13.10 7.71 -2.22
N GLU A 45 -11.88 8.09 -1.81
CA GLU A 45 -11.24 7.86 -0.50
C GLU A 45 -10.30 6.64 -0.33
N HIS A 46 -10.03 5.85 -1.37
CA HIS A 46 -9.22 4.62 -1.23
C HIS A 46 -7.74 4.85 -0.85
N HIS A 47 -7.34 4.27 0.27
CA HIS A 47 -6.05 4.43 0.97
C HIS A 47 -4.80 4.06 0.16
N TRP A 48 -4.98 3.51 -1.04
CA TRP A 48 -3.96 3.01 -1.97
C TRP A 48 -3.28 4.07 -2.85
N SER A 49 -3.76 5.31 -2.83
CA SER A 49 -3.17 6.39 -3.65
C SER A 49 -1.68 6.61 -3.38
N LEU A 50 -1.21 6.34 -2.17
CA LEU A 50 0.20 6.45 -1.80
C LEU A 50 1.06 5.34 -2.43
N VAL A 51 0.51 4.14 -2.55
CA VAL A 51 1.18 3.00 -3.18
C VAL A 51 1.40 3.25 -4.67
N LEU A 52 0.38 3.80 -5.35
CA LEU A 52 0.43 4.04 -6.80
C LEU A 52 1.31 5.24 -7.19
N LYS A 53 1.72 6.10 -6.23
CA LYS A 53 2.63 7.23 -6.50
C LYS A 53 4.07 6.82 -6.77
N SER A 54 4.48 5.62 -6.34
CA SER A 54 5.84 5.15 -6.60
C SER A 54 5.97 4.65 -8.05
N GLU A 55 7.03 5.03 -8.73
CA GLU A 55 7.20 4.80 -10.18
C GLU A 55 7.44 3.33 -10.57
N GLY A 56 7.91 2.48 -9.65
CA GLY A 56 8.24 1.08 -9.95
C GLY A 56 7.06 0.11 -9.77
N CYS A 57 6.95 -0.85 -10.69
CA CYS A 57 5.95 -1.92 -10.74
C CYS A 57 4.48 -1.42 -10.69
N TYR A 58 4.15 -0.32 -11.36
CA TYR A 58 2.81 0.30 -11.29
C TYR A 58 1.68 -0.67 -11.68
N GLU A 59 1.79 -1.35 -12.82
CA GLU A 59 0.78 -2.29 -13.30
C GLU A 59 0.58 -3.47 -12.33
N GLU A 60 1.67 -3.96 -11.74
CA GLU A 60 1.63 -5.06 -10.78
C GLU A 60 0.96 -4.64 -9.47
N LYS A 61 1.22 -3.40 -9.01
CA LYS A 61 0.53 -2.80 -7.87
C LYS A 61 -0.96 -2.65 -8.15
N LEU A 62 -1.31 -2.16 -9.32
CA LEU A 62 -2.70 -1.96 -9.71
C LEU A 62 -3.43 -3.30 -9.78
N ALA A 63 -2.83 -4.32 -10.40
CA ALA A 63 -3.38 -5.67 -10.49
C ALA A 63 -3.59 -6.29 -9.09
N TYR A 64 -2.62 -6.16 -8.18
CA TYR A 64 -2.75 -6.62 -6.80
C TYR A 64 -3.90 -5.92 -6.05
N ILE A 65 -4.04 -4.60 -6.21
CA ILE A 65 -5.12 -3.84 -5.57
C ILE A 65 -6.47 -4.29 -6.11
N GLN A 66 -6.57 -4.46 -7.43
CA GLN A 66 -7.81 -4.89 -8.11
C GLN A 66 -8.19 -6.32 -7.73
N SER A 67 -7.23 -7.24 -7.63
CA SER A 67 -7.53 -8.65 -7.28
C SER A 67 -8.00 -8.84 -5.84
N ASN A 68 -7.78 -7.85 -4.98
CA ASN A 68 -8.17 -7.87 -3.58
C ASN A 68 -9.32 -6.87 -3.28
N ASP A 69 -10.01 -6.35 -4.30
CA ASP A 69 -11.10 -5.36 -4.14
C ASP A 69 -10.72 -4.16 -3.25
N GLY A 70 -9.42 -3.79 -3.22
CA GLY A 70 -8.92 -2.71 -2.36
C GLY A 70 -8.85 -3.04 -0.86
N GLU A 71 -9.10 -4.27 -0.44
CA GLU A 71 -9.01 -4.73 0.96
C GLU A 71 -8.10 -5.95 1.08
N ILE A 72 -7.24 -5.99 2.10
CA ILE A 72 -6.37 -7.18 2.28
C ILE A 72 -6.99 -8.08 3.35
N PRO A 73 -7.21 -9.38 3.07
CA PRO A 73 -7.71 -10.32 4.07
C PRO A 73 -6.70 -10.47 5.22
N ASP A 74 -7.10 -10.13 6.44
CA ASP A 74 -6.23 -10.17 7.63
C ASP A 74 -5.69 -11.58 7.94
N ASP A 75 -6.42 -12.62 7.55
CA ASP A 75 -6.06 -14.03 7.75
C ASP A 75 -4.96 -14.53 6.80
N ARG A 76 -4.74 -13.83 5.68
CA ARG A 76 -3.67 -14.13 4.71
C ARG A 76 -2.32 -13.54 5.11
N LEU A 77 -2.33 -12.51 5.94
CA LEU A 77 -1.14 -11.70 6.21
C LEU A 77 -0.29 -12.21 7.36
N ILE A 78 1.00 -12.38 7.09
CA ILE A 78 2.00 -12.68 8.10
C ILE A 78 2.58 -11.37 8.62
N THR A 79 2.40 -11.10 9.91
CA THR A 79 2.93 -9.90 10.54
C THR A 79 4.45 -10.00 10.71
N PHE A 80 5.20 -9.12 10.04
CA PHE A 80 6.65 -9.08 10.15
C PHE A 80 7.10 -8.19 11.31
N SER A 81 6.60 -6.95 11.35
CA SER A 81 6.96 -5.98 12.39
C SER A 81 5.86 -4.95 12.61
N ILE A 82 5.69 -4.58 13.88
CA ILE A 82 4.81 -3.49 14.30
C ILE A 82 5.68 -2.49 15.07
N TYR A 83 5.65 -1.25 14.63
CA TYR A 83 6.14 -0.09 15.38
C TYR A 83 4.95 0.82 15.62
N GLU A 84 4.50 0.88 16.85
CA GLU A 84 3.46 1.82 17.27
C GLU A 84 4.17 3.12 17.60
N GLY A 85 4.08 4.13 16.73
CA GLY A 85 4.92 5.32 16.84
C GLY A 85 4.78 6.02 18.19
N GLU A 86 5.84 6.68 18.62
CA GLU A 86 5.92 7.29 19.94
C GLU A 86 5.24 8.67 19.99
N LEU A 87 4.64 8.97 21.14
CA LEU A 87 4.02 10.28 21.39
C LEU A 87 5.09 11.29 21.82
N ASN A 88 5.19 12.40 21.09
CA ASN A 88 6.12 13.47 21.39
C ASN A 88 5.52 14.46 22.40
N TRP A 89 5.63 14.12 23.69
CA TRP A 89 5.09 14.91 24.80
C TRP A 89 5.59 16.37 24.84
N GLY A 90 6.80 16.64 24.37
CA GLY A 90 7.35 18.00 24.31
C GLY A 90 6.55 18.90 23.36
N LEU A 91 6.15 18.37 22.19
CA LEU A 91 5.29 19.07 21.23
C LEU A 91 3.86 19.23 21.75
N VAL A 92 3.33 18.24 22.47
CA VAL A 92 2.02 18.32 23.13
C VAL A 92 2.01 19.45 24.18
N ALA A 93 2.99 19.48 25.07
CA ALA A 93 3.08 20.50 26.11
C ALA A 93 3.28 21.91 25.52
N GLY A 94 4.17 22.04 24.52
CA GLY A 94 4.45 23.32 23.86
C GLY A 94 3.23 23.90 23.12
N SER A 95 2.45 23.06 22.46
CA SER A 95 1.24 23.48 21.75
C SER A 95 0.12 23.92 22.69
N ILE A 96 -0.05 23.29 23.85
CA ILE A 96 -0.98 23.72 24.90
C ILE A 96 -0.56 25.09 25.48
N PHE A 97 0.74 25.32 25.66
CA PHE A 97 1.27 26.56 26.25
C PHE A 97 1.22 27.75 25.29
N PHE A 98 1.48 27.55 23.99
CA PHE A 98 1.40 28.61 22.97
C PHE A 98 -0.04 28.91 22.52
N ALA A 99 -0.96 27.95 22.64
CA ALA A 99 -2.37 28.13 22.30
C ALA A 99 -3.17 28.78 23.45
N GLY A 100 -2.62 29.83 24.06
CA GLY A 100 -3.30 30.59 25.12
C GLY A 100 -4.44 31.46 24.58
N ILE A 101 -5.63 30.85 24.50
CA ILE A 101 -6.97 31.44 24.70
C ILE A 101 -7.73 32.02 23.46
N PRO A 102 -7.31 33.02 22.65
CA PRO A 102 -8.12 33.46 21.50
C PRO A 102 -7.84 32.72 20.17
N LEU A 103 -6.63 32.19 19.97
CA LEU A 103 -6.23 31.47 18.76
C LEU A 103 -6.76 30.02 18.72
N VAL A 104 -7.07 29.44 19.89
CA VAL A 104 -7.53 28.05 20.04
C VAL A 104 -8.78 27.81 19.25
N LEU A 105 -9.76 28.73 19.30
CA LEU A 105 -11.06 28.56 18.67
C LEU A 105 -10.99 28.66 17.13
N PHE A 106 -10.24 29.63 16.61
CA PHE A 106 -10.02 29.78 15.16
C PHE A 106 -9.12 28.65 14.61
N ALA A 107 -8.12 28.24 15.39
CA ALA A 107 -7.30 27.08 15.08
C ALA A 107 -8.10 25.78 15.13
N THR A 108 -9.03 25.57 16.08
CA THR A 108 -9.87 24.35 16.08
C THR A 108 -10.71 24.24 14.83
N ILE A 109 -11.29 25.32 14.30
CA ILE A 109 -12.06 25.27 13.05
C ILE A 109 -11.15 24.95 11.86
N HIS A 110 -9.96 25.57 11.77
CA HIS A 110 -8.99 25.27 10.72
C HIS A 110 -8.31 23.89 10.85
N ILE A 111 -8.14 23.39 12.07
CA ILE A 111 -7.58 22.08 12.40
C ILE A 111 -8.61 20.99 12.11
N VAL A 112 -9.89 21.21 12.44
CA VAL A 112 -11.01 20.31 12.08
C VAL A 112 -11.21 20.28 10.55
N SER A 113 -11.15 21.43 9.87
CA SER A 113 -11.23 21.50 8.41
C SER A 113 -10.02 20.87 7.71
N ASN A 114 -8.81 20.94 8.28
CA ASN A 114 -7.63 20.21 7.78
C ASN A 114 -7.54 18.76 8.27
N PHE A 115 -8.31 18.36 9.28
CA PHE A 115 -8.41 16.96 9.73
C PHE A 115 -9.01 16.07 8.66
N ILE A 116 -9.82 16.66 7.78
CA ILE A 116 -10.44 16.02 6.62
C ILE A 116 -9.41 15.73 5.50
N ARG A 117 -8.20 16.33 5.53
CA ARG A 117 -7.09 15.90 4.66
C ARG A 117 -6.43 14.64 5.24
N SER A 118 -7.04 13.51 4.91
CA SER A 118 -6.90 12.15 5.47
C SER A 118 -5.49 11.55 5.52
N HIS A 119 -4.51 12.06 4.77
CA HIS A 119 -3.16 11.47 4.66
C HIS A 119 -2.05 12.24 5.39
N LYS A 120 -2.38 13.12 6.34
CA LYS A 120 -1.36 13.77 7.17
C LYS A 120 -1.04 12.92 8.40
N LEU A 121 0.25 12.80 8.69
CA LEU A 121 0.73 12.20 9.93
C LEU A 121 0.25 13.00 11.14
N PHE A 122 0.18 12.33 12.29
CA PHE A 122 0.02 13.04 13.55
C PHE A 122 1.23 13.95 13.76
N PHE A 123 0.99 15.22 14.04
CA PHE A 123 2.07 16.18 14.28
C PHE A 123 2.68 16.04 15.69
N TRP A 124 2.02 15.29 16.59
CA TRP A 124 2.46 15.02 17.96
C TRP A 124 2.87 13.57 18.19
N ARG A 125 2.78 12.73 17.16
CA ARG A 125 3.10 11.31 17.26
C ARG A 125 3.78 10.90 15.97
N ASP A 126 4.89 10.21 16.08
CA ASP A 126 5.49 9.59 14.91
C ASP A 126 4.48 8.60 14.32
N GLY A 127 4.31 8.59 12.99
CA GLY A 127 3.39 7.65 12.36
C GLY A 127 3.85 6.22 12.62
N GLY A 128 3.02 5.41 13.27
CA GLY A 128 3.29 3.99 13.40
C GLY A 128 3.51 3.34 12.04
N ILE A 129 4.33 2.28 12.01
CA ILE A 129 4.63 1.51 10.81
C ILE A 129 4.32 0.05 11.10
N ARG A 130 3.50 -0.57 10.26
CA ARG A 130 3.25 -2.01 10.26
C ARG A 130 3.74 -2.59 8.95
N LYS A 131 4.37 -3.75 9.03
CA LYS A 131 4.88 -4.46 7.86
C LYS A 131 4.32 -5.87 7.86
N TYR A 132 3.74 -6.24 6.74
CA TYR A 132 3.14 -7.54 6.52
C TYR A 132 3.77 -8.21 5.32
N TYR A 133 3.74 -9.53 5.32
CA TYR A 133 4.08 -10.35 4.19
C TYR A 133 2.87 -11.17 3.78
N ASP A 134 2.57 -11.09 2.49
CA ASP A 134 1.54 -11.87 1.84
C ASP A 134 2.20 -13.02 1.07
N PRO A 135 2.08 -14.27 1.57
CA PRO A 135 2.77 -15.41 0.97
C PRO A 135 2.14 -15.85 -0.36
N VAL A 136 0.86 -15.55 -0.60
CA VAL A 136 0.14 -16.02 -1.80
C VAL A 136 0.61 -15.27 -3.04
N GLU A 137 0.66 -13.95 -2.94
CA GLU A 137 1.09 -13.07 -4.04
C GLU A 137 2.59 -12.72 -3.96
N GLU A 138 3.27 -13.20 -2.92
CA GLU A 138 4.65 -12.89 -2.57
C GLU A 138 4.91 -11.37 -2.43
N VAL A 139 4.05 -10.68 -1.69
CA VAL A 139 4.08 -9.21 -1.56
C VAL A 139 4.45 -8.77 -0.15
N PHE A 140 5.41 -7.87 -0.05
CA PHE A 140 5.73 -7.18 1.19
C PHE A 140 5.02 -5.84 1.26
N ILE A 141 4.20 -5.66 2.29
CA ILE A 141 3.25 -4.57 2.42
C ILE A 141 3.71 -3.68 3.58
N THR A 142 3.88 -2.38 3.31
CA THR A 142 4.14 -1.39 4.34
C THR A 142 2.90 -0.55 4.57
N MET A 143 2.48 -0.48 5.82
CA MET A 143 1.36 0.33 6.28
C MET A 143 1.88 1.40 7.22
N GLN A 144 1.30 2.59 7.13
CA GLN A 144 1.61 3.72 7.98
C GLN A 144 0.35 4.24 8.67
N GLU A 145 0.49 4.62 9.92
CA GLU A 145 -0.58 5.21 10.71
C GLU A 145 -0.72 6.70 10.35
N PHE A 146 -1.90 7.07 9.86
CA PHE A 146 -2.34 8.43 9.60
C PHE A 146 -3.50 8.78 10.54
N ARG A 147 -3.92 10.05 10.52
CA ARG A 147 -5.07 10.51 11.32
C ARG A 147 -6.37 9.75 11.04
N SER A 148 -6.53 9.25 9.82
CA SER A 148 -7.71 8.54 9.36
C SER A 148 -7.62 7.02 9.56
N GLY A 149 -6.52 6.49 10.12
CA GLY A 149 -6.32 5.06 10.34
C GLY A 149 -5.00 4.55 9.78
N TRP A 150 -4.92 3.25 9.52
CA TRP A 150 -3.76 2.61 8.89
C TRP A 150 -3.93 2.56 7.38
N HIS A 151 -2.93 3.05 6.64
CA HIS A 151 -2.99 3.12 5.18
C HIS A 151 -1.76 2.48 4.54
N PRO A 152 -1.93 1.79 3.42
CA PRO A 152 -0.82 1.22 2.68
C PRO A 152 -0.02 2.35 2.04
N THR A 153 1.30 2.27 2.17
CA THR A 153 2.22 3.26 1.62
C THR A 153 3.20 2.68 0.63
N ASN A 154 3.42 1.36 0.67
CA ASN A 154 4.25 0.68 -0.31
C ASN A 154 3.89 -0.81 -0.46
N LEU A 155 4.04 -1.31 -1.68
CA LEU A 155 3.96 -2.72 -2.04
C LEU A 155 5.26 -3.11 -2.77
N GLN A 156 5.90 -4.18 -2.31
CA GLN A 156 7.16 -4.67 -2.87
C GLN A 156 7.04 -6.16 -3.21
N PHE A 157 7.15 -6.49 -4.49
CA PHE A 157 6.92 -7.84 -5.02
C PHE A 157 8.20 -8.67 -5.00
N ILE A 158 8.14 -9.86 -4.39
CA ILE A 158 9.31 -10.71 -4.15
C ILE A 158 9.49 -11.74 -5.28
N ARG A 159 9.83 -11.25 -6.47
CA ARG A 159 10.00 -12.11 -7.66
C ARG A 159 11.34 -12.84 -7.71
N LYS A 160 12.37 -12.35 -7.02
CA LYS A 160 13.67 -13.02 -6.97
C LYS A 160 13.63 -14.28 -6.11
N LYS A 161 14.15 -15.39 -6.64
CA LYS A 161 14.32 -16.67 -5.92
C LYS A 161 15.40 -16.59 -4.84
N ASN A 162 16.49 -15.90 -5.16
CA ASN A 162 17.56 -15.65 -4.21
C ASN A 162 17.42 -14.24 -3.65
N LEU A 163 17.42 -14.11 -2.32
CA LEU A 163 17.31 -12.84 -1.60
C LEU A 163 18.65 -12.53 -0.91
N PRO A 164 19.70 -12.14 -1.65
CA PRO A 164 20.97 -11.79 -1.05
C PRO A 164 20.83 -10.53 -0.19
N ILE A 165 21.50 -10.52 0.95
CA ILE A 165 21.56 -9.33 1.82
C ILE A 165 22.85 -8.59 1.50
N THR A 166 22.73 -7.39 0.96
CA THR A 166 23.84 -6.49 0.68
C THR A 166 23.97 -5.47 1.81
N GLU A 167 25.17 -5.32 2.37
CA GLU A 167 25.46 -4.34 3.42
C GLU A 167 26.01 -3.05 2.79
N GLU A 168 25.37 -1.92 3.11
CA GLU A 168 25.76 -0.59 2.64
C GLU A 168 26.06 0.30 3.85
N PHE A 169 27.24 0.90 3.88
CA PHE A 169 27.61 1.87 4.92
C PHE A 169 26.83 3.18 4.72
N GLN A 170 26.18 3.68 5.78
CA GLN A 170 25.50 4.97 5.74
C GLN A 170 26.35 6.09 6.33
N TYR A 171 26.64 6.03 7.62
CA TYR A 171 27.40 7.05 8.34
C TYR A 171 28.00 6.48 9.63
N TYR A 172 28.88 7.27 10.25
CA TYR A 172 29.52 6.95 11.51
C TYR A 172 29.12 7.99 12.56
N ASP A 173 28.66 7.54 13.73
CA ASP A 173 28.35 8.41 14.86
C ASP A 173 29.12 7.96 16.11
N GLU A 174 29.89 8.89 16.70
CA GLU A 174 30.69 8.89 17.95
C GLU A 174 31.33 7.60 18.51
N ARG A 175 31.23 6.45 17.82
CA ARG A 175 31.87 5.12 18.01
C ARG A 175 31.18 3.99 17.23
N GLN A 176 30.07 4.23 16.55
CA GLN A 176 29.26 3.20 15.91
C GLN A 176 29.09 3.47 14.41
N SER A 177 29.41 2.46 13.60
CA SER A 177 29.10 2.47 12.17
C SER A 177 27.65 2.06 11.97
N HIS A 178 26.90 2.88 11.25
CA HIS A 178 25.52 2.60 10.87
C HIS A 178 25.48 2.04 9.45
N TYR A 179 24.90 0.85 9.34
CA TYR A 179 24.75 0.14 8.08
C TYR A 179 23.28 0.03 7.70
N LYS A 180 23.04 -0.05 6.41
CA LYS A 180 21.75 -0.38 5.81
C LYS A 180 21.89 -1.70 5.07
N TYR A 181 20.98 -2.62 5.36
CA TYR A 181 20.92 -3.96 4.80
C TYR A 181 19.85 -3.97 3.72
N ASN A 182 20.29 -4.07 2.47
CA ASN A 182 19.46 -3.98 1.27
C ASN A 182 19.23 -5.38 0.69
N ILE A 183 17.98 -5.67 0.33
CA ILE A 183 17.55 -6.95 -0.23
C ILE A 183 16.83 -6.65 -1.55
N PRO A 184 17.43 -6.94 -2.71
CA PRO A 184 16.77 -6.77 -4.00
C PRO A 184 15.69 -7.85 -4.14
N VAL A 185 14.43 -7.44 -4.22
CA VAL A 185 13.28 -8.36 -4.29
C VAL A 185 12.79 -8.57 -5.72
N ASN A 186 13.05 -7.62 -6.60
CA ASN A 186 12.93 -7.75 -8.05
C ASN A 186 13.97 -6.84 -8.73
N ASP A 187 13.78 -6.48 -10.00
CA ASP A 187 14.74 -5.67 -10.76
C ASP A 187 14.59 -4.17 -10.51
N GLU A 188 13.44 -3.73 -9.97
CA GLU A 188 13.13 -2.33 -9.72
C GLU A 188 13.08 -1.98 -8.22
N GLN A 189 12.88 -2.97 -7.36
CA GLN A 189 12.56 -2.77 -5.95
C GLN A 189 13.57 -3.44 -5.03
N THR A 190 13.94 -2.69 -3.99
CA THR A 190 14.83 -3.13 -2.91
C THR A 190 14.16 -2.85 -1.57
N ILE A 191 14.20 -3.83 -0.67
CA ILE A 191 13.76 -3.68 0.72
C ILE A 191 14.99 -3.40 1.58
N SER A 192 14.89 -2.40 2.44
CA SER A 192 16.01 -1.99 3.28
C SER A 192 15.69 -2.07 4.77
N PHE A 193 16.65 -2.52 5.55
CA PHE A 193 16.59 -2.60 7.00
C PHE A 193 17.81 -1.92 7.63
N SER A 194 17.62 -1.24 8.75
CA SER A 194 18.73 -0.68 9.56
C SER A 194 19.38 -1.71 10.49
N ASP A 195 18.83 -2.93 10.54
CA ASP A 195 19.24 -4.00 11.45
C ASP A 195 19.39 -5.31 10.66
N LYS A 196 20.57 -5.92 10.76
CA LYS A 196 20.92 -7.17 10.09
C LYS A 196 20.02 -8.33 10.52
N ASN A 197 19.65 -8.39 11.79
CA ASN A 197 18.78 -9.45 12.31
C ASN A 197 17.36 -9.33 11.74
N LYS A 198 16.87 -8.10 11.54
CA LYS A 198 15.59 -7.87 10.85
C LYS A 198 15.68 -8.29 9.38
N ALA A 199 16.77 -7.94 8.69
CA ALA A 199 17.01 -8.39 7.31
C ALA A 199 17.02 -9.92 7.20
N ASN A 200 17.79 -10.61 8.06
CA ASN A 200 17.84 -12.06 8.12
C ASN A 200 16.46 -12.67 8.40
N ARG A 201 15.73 -12.13 9.39
CA ARG A 201 14.38 -12.59 9.74
C ARG A 201 13.42 -12.46 8.56
N PHE A 202 13.50 -11.37 7.81
CA PHE A 202 12.67 -11.16 6.61
C PHE A 202 12.95 -12.25 5.58
N VAL A 203 14.23 -12.49 5.26
CA VAL A 203 14.62 -13.54 4.30
C VAL A 203 14.17 -14.93 4.76
N SER A 204 14.36 -15.26 6.04
CA SER A 204 13.91 -16.54 6.60
C SER A 204 12.39 -16.71 6.50
N MET A 205 11.62 -15.68 6.86
CA MET A 205 10.17 -15.70 6.76
C MET A 205 9.69 -15.91 5.31
N VAL A 206 10.31 -15.22 4.35
CA VAL A 206 9.95 -15.40 2.93
C VAL A 206 10.26 -16.83 2.48
N TYR A 207 11.40 -17.40 2.86
CA TYR A 207 11.73 -18.79 2.49
C TYR A 207 10.86 -19.84 3.18
N GLU A 208 10.37 -19.57 4.38
CA GLU A 208 9.50 -20.49 5.12
C GLU A 208 8.09 -20.59 4.52
N HIS A 209 7.61 -19.51 3.89
CA HIS A 209 6.22 -19.38 3.44
C HIS A 209 6.06 -19.26 1.91
N ARG A 210 7.12 -19.58 1.15
CA ARG A 210 7.12 -19.66 -0.31
C ARG A 210 6.87 -21.08 -0.82
#